data_AF-A0A9D8SBR1-F1
#
_entry.id   AF-A0A9D8SBR1-F1
#
_cell.length_a   1.000
_cell.length_b   1.000
_cell.length_c   1.000
_cell.angle_alpha   90.00
_cell.angle_beta   90.00
_cell.angle_gamma   90.00
#
_symmetry.space_group_name_H-M   'P 1'
#
loop_
_entity.id
_entity.type
_entity.pdbx_description
1 polymer ?
#
loop_
_entity_poly.entity_id
_entity_poly.type
_entity_poly.pdbx_seq_one_letter_code
_entity_poly.pdbx_strand_id
1 'polypeptide(L)'
;MGSDFITVDFDGPLTAEQIAEAEAETNAMIAQNLDILTYFPSAEELEKLNYRSKKELTGKVRMVEVPGADLCACCGTHVKKTGEIGLVKIVEFMKYKGGVRLSILCGNRALEDYNKKKCRYLPHFRAFIEKTVRSCGRG
;
A
#
# COMPACT_ATOMS: atom_id res chain seq x y z
N MET A 1 13.87 -17.29 -4.98
CA MET A 1 13.97 -16.08 -4.15
C MET A 1 13.49 -14.90 -4.98
N GLY A 2 12.20 -14.58 -4.95
CA GLY A 2 11.67 -13.51 -5.79
C GLY A 2 10.21 -13.18 -5.47
N SER A 3 9.90 -11.88 -5.43
CA SER A 3 8.58 -11.25 -5.38
C SER A 3 7.82 -11.19 -4.04
N ASP A 4 8.51 -10.96 -2.91
CA ASP A 4 7.83 -10.88 -1.61
C ASP A 4 7.07 -9.57 -1.36
N PHE A 5 7.23 -8.51 -2.15
CA PHE A 5 6.58 -7.21 -1.95
C PHE A 5 6.32 -6.47 -3.27
N ILE A 6 5.34 -5.56 -3.27
CA ILE A 6 5.01 -4.65 -4.37
C ILE A 6 5.72 -3.32 -4.12
N THR A 7 6.40 -2.76 -5.11
CA THR A 7 7.09 -1.47 -4.94
C THR A 7 6.38 -0.32 -5.64
N VAL A 8 6.33 0.84 -4.99
CA VAL A 8 5.82 2.09 -5.57
C VAL A 8 6.87 3.18 -5.41
N ASP A 9 7.14 3.92 -6.49
CA ASP A 9 8.14 4.99 -6.53
C ASP A 9 7.44 6.35 -6.50
N PHE A 10 7.95 7.25 -5.66
CA PHE A 10 7.50 8.62 -5.53
C PHE A 10 8.64 9.57 -5.90
N ASP A 11 8.31 10.61 -6.65
CA ASP A 11 9.22 11.69 -7.00
C ASP A 11 9.31 12.68 -5.83
N GLY A 12 10.50 12.85 -5.27
CA GLY A 12 10.75 13.71 -4.11
C GLY A 12 10.83 12.97 -2.77
N PRO A 13 11.30 13.66 -1.72
CA PRO A 13 11.46 13.07 -0.40
C PRO A 13 10.09 12.88 0.28
N LEU A 14 9.96 11.78 1.03
CA LEU A 14 8.83 11.53 1.94
C LEU A 14 9.37 11.33 3.35
N THR A 15 8.73 11.95 4.34
CA THR A 15 9.05 11.71 5.75
C THR A 15 8.35 10.45 6.27
N ALA A 16 8.80 9.93 7.41
CA ALA A 16 8.18 8.76 8.02
C ALA A 16 6.71 9.03 8.42
N GLU A 17 6.40 10.26 8.83
CA GLU A 17 5.05 10.70 9.20
C GLU A 17 4.14 10.71 7.98
N GLN A 18 4.59 11.26 6.85
CA GLN A 18 3.83 11.27 5.60
C GLN A 18 3.56 9.86 5.08
N ILE A 19 4.54 8.95 5.21
CA ILE A 19 4.38 7.54 4.85
C ILE A 19 3.33 6.88 5.74
N ALA A 20 3.35 7.15 7.05
CA ALA A 20 2.37 6.61 7.99
C ALA A 20 0.96 7.16 7.75
N GLU A 21 0.83 8.45 7.43
CA GLU A 21 -0.43 9.10 7.07
C GLU A 21 -1.00 8.49 5.79
N ALA A 22 -0.19 8.37 4.73
CA ALA A 22 -0.60 7.74 3.48
C ALA A 22 -1.06 6.28 3.68
N GLU A 23 -0.38 5.51 4.53
CA GLU A 23 -0.81 4.15 4.89
C GLU A 23 -2.17 4.15 5.60
N ALA A 24 -2.37 5.07 6.55
CA ALA A 24 -3.62 5.18 7.30
C ALA A 24 -4.80 5.59 6.40
N GLU A 25 -4.61 6.60 5.55
CA GLU A 25 -5.61 7.06 4.57
C GLU A 25 -5.97 5.95 3.58
N THR A 26 -4.98 5.22 3.07
CA THR A 26 -5.20 4.09 2.16
C THR A 26 -6.09 3.04 2.81
N ASN A 27 -5.78 2.64 4.06
CA ASN A 27 -6.58 1.66 4.77
C ASN A 27 -7.98 2.20 5.13
N ALA A 28 -8.13 3.50 5.39
CA ALA A 28 -9.43 4.13 5.60
C ALA A 28 -10.31 4.07 4.35
N MET A 29 -9.75 4.33 3.16
CA MET A 29 -10.47 4.19 1.88
C MET A 29 -10.82 2.73 1.55
N ILE A 30 -9.95 1.79 1.91
CA ILE A 30 -10.24 0.35 1.80
C ILE A 30 -11.41 -0.04 2.70
N ALA A 31 -11.43 0.46 3.93
CA ALA A 31 -12.48 0.16 4.90
C ALA A 31 -13.87 0.68 4.47
N GLN A 32 -13.93 1.73 3.64
CA GLN A 32 -15.18 2.22 3.06
C GLN A 32 -15.82 1.24 2.06
N ASN A 33 -15.07 0.24 1.57
CA ASN A 33 -15.57 -0.82 0.69
C ASN A 33 -16.31 -0.30 -0.57
N LEU A 34 -15.71 0.70 -1.20
CA LEU A 34 -16.25 1.39 -2.39
C LEU A 34 -16.17 0.48 -3.62
N ASP A 35 -17.13 0.61 -4.54
CA ASP A 35 -17.10 -0.09 -5.82
C ASP A 35 -16.00 0.50 -6.72
N ILE A 36 -15.19 -0.37 -7.33
CA ILE A 36 -14.18 -0.01 -8.32
C ILE A 36 -14.84 -0.06 -9.69
N LEU A 37 -14.89 1.08 -10.37
CA LEU A 37 -15.52 1.18 -11.68
C LEU A 37 -14.49 0.94 -12.77
N THR A 38 -14.81 0.05 -13.71
CA THR A 38 -13.94 -0.19 -14.87
C THR A 38 -14.73 -0.08 -16.15
N TYR A 39 -14.30 0.80 -17.04
CA TYR A 39 -15.03 1.13 -18.27
C TYR A 39 -14.07 1.56 -19.39
N PHE A 40 -14.62 1.69 -20.59
CA PHE A 40 -13.89 2.14 -21.78
C PHE A 40 -14.54 3.44 -22.26
N PRO A 41 -13.97 4.62 -21.94
CA PRO A 41 -14.49 5.88 -22.45
C PRO A 41 -14.29 5.98 -23.96
N SER A 42 -15.13 6.79 -24.61
CA SER A 42 -14.90 7.28 -25.96
C SER A 42 -13.69 8.22 -26.03
N ALA A 43 -13.21 8.53 -27.23
CA ALA A 43 -12.09 9.47 -27.40
C ALA A 43 -12.42 10.86 -26.85
N GLU A 44 -13.64 11.36 -27.07
CA GLU A 44 -14.10 12.67 -26.58
C GLU A 44 -14.21 12.73 -25.05
N GLU A 45 -14.64 11.64 -24.41
CA GLU A 45 -14.67 11.54 -22.95
C GLU A 45 -13.24 11.47 -22.38
N LEU A 46 -12.35 10.71 -23.02
CA LEU A 46 -10.97 10.55 -22.59
C LEU A 46 -10.19 11.87 -22.60
N GLU A 47 -10.43 12.74 -23.58
CA GLU A 47 -9.83 14.08 -23.66
C GLU A 47 -10.26 15.01 -22.51
N LYS A 48 -11.44 14.77 -21.93
CA LYS A 48 -12.00 15.58 -20.83
C LYS A 48 -11.64 15.04 -19.45
N LEU A 49 -11.17 13.80 -19.35
CA LEU A 49 -10.83 13.16 -18.09
C LEU A 49 -9.42 13.54 -17.64
N ASN A 50 -9.29 13.93 -16.37
CA ASN A 50 -7.98 14.05 -15.74
C ASN A 50 -7.59 12.70 -15.13
N TYR A 51 -6.71 11.96 -15.79
CA TYR A 51 -6.28 10.63 -15.35
C TYR A 51 -4.76 10.46 -15.38
N ARG A 52 -4.25 9.58 -14.52
CA ARG A 52 -2.83 9.23 -14.50
C ARG A 52 -2.51 8.27 -15.66
N SER A 53 -1.65 8.68 -16.59
CA SER A 53 -1.06 7.82 -17.64
C SER A 53 0.45 7.91 -17.66
N LYS A 54 1.12 6.78 -17.96
CA LYS A 54 2.59 6.75 -18.16
C LYS A 54 3.01 6.93 -19.62
N LYS A 55 2.08 6.98 -20.59
CA LYS A 55 2.35 7.13 -22.04
C LYS A 55 1.17 7.78 -22.79
N GLU A 56 1.44 8.33 -23.97
CA GLU A 56 0.39 8.60 -24.97
C GLU A 56 -0.20 7.26 -25.43
N LEU A 57 -1.45 7.01 -25.08
CA LEU A 57 -2.15 5.76 -25.41
C LEU A 57 -3.01 6.00 -26.64
N THR A 58 -2.75 5.24 -27.71
CA THR A 58 -3.58 5.22 -28.91
C THR A 58 -4.50 3.99 -28.88
N GLY A 59 -5.79 4.19 -29.20
CA GLY A 59 -6.80 3.12 -29.25
C GLY A 59 -7.70 3.03 -28.01
N LYS A 60 -8.31 1.86 -27.77
CA LYS A 60 -9.24 1.64 -26.65
C LYS A 60 -8.47 1.61 -25.33
N VAL A 61 -8.69 2.63 -24.49
CA VAL A 61 -8.10 2.74 -23.15
C VAL A 61 -9.08 2.21 -22.12
N ARG A 62 -8.64 1.28 -21.25
CA ARG A 62 -9.42 0.82 -20.10
C ARG A 62 -9.15 1.74 -18.92
N MET A 63 -10.21 2.36 -18.41
CA MET A 63 -10.17 3.19 -17.22
C MET A 63 -10.54 2.38 -16.00
N VAL A 64 -9.85 2.65 -14.90
CA VAL A 64 -10.13 2.13 -13.57
C VAL A 64 -10.26 3.31 -12.63
N GLU A 65 -11.45 3.46 -12.06
CA GLU A 65 -11.80 4.52 -11.13
C GLU A 65 -12.03 3.94 -9.75
N VAL A 66 -11.37 4.52 -8.76
CA VAL A 66 -11.66 4.34 -7.34
C VAL A 66 -12.30 5.65 -6.86
N PRO A 67 -13.62 5.67 -6.63
CA PRO A 67 -14.36 6.91 -6.34
C PRO A 67 -13.73 7.70 -5.20
N GLY A 68 -13.48 8.99 -5.44
CA GLY A 68 -12.87 9.89 -4.45
C GLY A 68 -11.38 9.65 -4.16
N ALA A 69 -10.71 8.72 -4.87
CA ALA A 69 -9.30 8.43 -4.68
C ALA A 69 -8.47 8.61 -5.96
N ASP A 70 -8.74 7.82 -7.00
CA ASP A 70 -7.88 7.78 -8.18
C ASP A 70 -8.65 7.39 -9.45
N LEU A 71 -8.19 7.91 -10.58
CA LEU A 71 -8.63 7.52 -11.91
C LEU A 71 -7.39 7.26 -12.76
N CYS A 72 -7.21 6.02 -13.19
CA CYS A 72 -6.03 5.61 -13.93
C CYS A 72 -6.37 4.76 -15.16
N ALA A 73 -5.50 4.85 -16.17
CA ALA A 73 -5.56 3.94 -17.31
C ALA A 73 -4.82 2.64 -16.95
N CYS A 74 -5.54 1.52 -16.84
CA CYS A 74 -4.96 0.24 -16.45
C CYS A 74 -5.63 -0.96 -17.15
N CYS A 75 -4.80 -1.85 -17.69
CA CYS A 75 -5.23 -3.11 -18.30
C CYS A 75 -5.11 -4.32 -17.35
N GLY A 76 -4.63 -4.12 -16.12
CA GLY A 76 -4.45 -5.18 -15.12
C GLY A 76 -5.77 -5.68 -14.54
N THR A 77 -5.72 -6.81 -13.83
CA THR A 77 -6.89 -7.32 -13.09
C THR A 77 -7.08 -6.51 -11.81
N HIS A 78 -8.31 -6.06 -11.58
CA HIS A 78 -8.71 -5.34 -10.36
C HIS A 78 -9.80 -6.11 -9.62
N VAL A 79 -9.84 -5.93 -8.31
CA VAL A 79 -10.97 -6.36 -7.47
C VAL A 79 -12.21 -5.51 -7.78
N LYS A 80 -13.39 -5.97 -7.36
CA LYS A 80 -14.65 -5.24 -7.58
C LYS A 80 -14.87 -4.16 -6.53
N LYS A 81 -14.42 -4.37 -5.30
CA LYS A 81 -14.55 -3.41 -4.21
C LYS A 81 -13.24 -3.18 -3.49
N THR A 82 -13.01 -1.97 -2.97
CA THR A 82 -11.78 -1.63 -2.25
C THR A 82 -11.56 -2.53 -1.03
N GLY A 83 -12.63 -2.97 -0.36
CA GLY A 83 -12.56 -3.85 0.81
C GLY A 83 -11.97 -5.24 0.53
N GLU A 84 -12.00 -5.71 -0.71
CA GLU A 84 -11.42 -7.00 -1.10
C GLU A 84 -9.88 -6.98 -1.08
N ILE A 85 -9.26 -5.79 -1.05
CA ILE A 85 -7.80 -5.64 -0.93
C ILE A 85 -7.32 -6.08 0.46
N GLY A 86 -8.15 -5.84 1.50
CA GLY A 86 -7.78 -6.04 2.89
C GLY A 86 -6.68 -5.08 3.36
N LEU A 87 -5.93 -5.47 4.38
CA LEU A 87 -4.92 -4.62 5.00
C LEU A 87 -3.77 -4.29 4.03
N VAL A 88 -3.40 -3.01 3.93
CA VAL A 88 -2.19 -2.56 3.23
C VAL A 88 -1.14 -2.14 4.26
N LYS A 89 0.09 -2.62 4.10
CA LYS A 89 1.23 -2.27 4.95
C LYS A 89 2.46 -1.90 4.14
N ILE A 90 3.08 -0.79 4.50
CA ILE A 90 4.38 -0.35 4.00
C ILE A 90 5.44 -0.98 4.91
N VAL A 91 6.24 -1.88 4.34
CA VAL A 91 7.20 -2.70 5.11
C VAL A 91 8.63 -2.18 5.04
N GLU A 92 8.94 -1.37 4.03
CA GLU A 92 10.24 -0.77 3.83
C GLU A 92 10.08 0.51 3.01
N PHE A 93 10.96 1.49 3.26
CA PHE A 93 11.12 2.64 2.39
C PHE A 93 12.60 2.96 2.25
N MET A 94 13.01 3.40 1.05
CA MET A 94 14.39 3.76 0.77
C MET A 94 14.48 4.96 -0.18
N LYS A 95 15.55 5.75 -0.06
CA LYS A 95 15.86 6.78 -1.06
C LYS A 95 16.18 6.10 -2.40
N TYR A 96 15.52 6.53 -3.47
CA TYR A 96 15.67 5.94 -4.80
C TYR A 96 15.57 7.03 -5.87
N LYS A 97 16.64 7.19 -6.68
CA LYS A 97 16.70 8.14 -7.82
C LYS A 97 16.25 9.58 -7.50
N GLY A 98 16.58 10.09 -6.32
CA GLY A 98 16.18 11.45 -5.89
C GLY A 98 14.77 11.53 -5.28
N GLY A 99 14.04 10.41 -5.23
CA GLY A 99 12.77 10.26 -4.53
C GLY A 99 12.80 9.14 -3.50
N VAL A 100 11.63 8.53 -3.25
CA VAL A 100 11.46 7.44 -2.29
C VAL A 100 10.77 6.25 -2.95
N ARG A 101 11.32 5.05 -2.74
CA ARG A 101 10.68 3.77 -3.09
C ARG A 101 10.08 3.15 -1.83
N LEU A 102 8.80 2.81 -1.88
CA LEU A 102 8.08 2.10 -0.84
C LEU A 102 7.90 0.64 -1.24
N SER A 103 8.15 -0.29 -0.33
CA SER A 103 7.79 -1.71 -0.46
C SER A 103 6.52 -1.98 0.34
N ILE A 104 5.53 -2.58 -0.31
CA ILE A 104 4.15 -2.69 0.16
C ILE A 104 3.70 -4.15 0.13
N LEU A 105 2.94 -4.54 1.14
CA LEU A 105 2.20 -5.79 1.22
C LEU A 105 0.70 -5.50 1.36
N CYS A 106 -0.13 -6.37 0.79
CA CYS A 106 -1.58 -6.30 0.92
C CYS A 106 -2.20 -7.64 1.33
N GLY A 107 -3.40 -7.57 1.91
CA GLY A 107 -4.23 -8.72 2.28
C GLY A 107 -3.49 -9.73 3.17
N ASN A 108 -3.63 -11.02 2.82
CA ASN A 108 -3.03 -12.12 3.59
C ASN A 108 -1.51 -12.01 3.70
N ARG A 109 -0.83 -11.44 2.70
CA ARG A 109 0.63 -11.29 2.73
C ARG A 109 1.06 -10.31 3.82
N ALA A 110 0.32 -9.23 4.01
CA ALA A 110 0.56 -8.28 5.10
C ALA A 110 0.32 -8.93 6.47
N LEU A 111 -0.75 -9.72 6.60
CA LEU A 111 -1.05 -10.46 7.84
C LEU A 111 0.03 -11.49 8.17
N GLU A 112 0.48 -12.26 7.19
CA GLU A 112 1.55 -13.25 7.36
C GLU A 112 2.87 -12.61 7.78
N ASP A 113 3.25 -11.48 7.17
CA ASP A 113 4.43 -10.72 7.56
C ASP A 113 4.34 -10.24 9.01
N TYR A 114 3.19 -9.67 9.41
CA TYR A 114 2.94 -9.27 10.78
C TYR A 114 3.07 -10.44 11.76
N ASN A 115 2.47 -11.60 11.45
CA ASN A 115 2.54 -12.79 12.30
C ASN A 115 3.98 -13.32 12.44
N LYS A 116 4.76 -13.34 11.34
CA LYS A 116 6.17 -13.74 11.36
C LYS A 116 6.99 -12.80 12.25
N LYS A 117 6.82 -11.48 12.12
CA LYS A 117 7.48 -10.47 12.96
C LYS A 117 7.07 -10.64 14.42
N LYS A 118 5.77 -10.77 14.71
CA LYS A 118 5.24 -10.97 16.07
C LYS A 118 5.84 -12.20 16.74
N CYS A 119 5.89 -13.34 16.07
CA CYS A 119 6.54 -14.56 16.59
C CYS A 119 8.04 -14.37 16.86
N ARG A 120 8.74 -13.56 16.08
CA ARG A 120 10.17 -13.28 16.28
C ARG A 120 10.44 -12.38 17.48
N TYR A 121 9.63 -11.33 17.67
CA TYR A 121 9.87 -10.31 18.71
C TYR A 121 9.28 -10.66 20.07
N LEU A 122 8.14 -11.36 20.13
CA LEU A 122 7.48 -11.67 21.42
C LEU A 122 8.35 -12.48 22.39
N PRO A 123 9.10 -13.53 21.97
CA PRO A 123 10.00 -14.25 22.87
C PRO A 123 11.14 -13.36 23.39
N HIS A 124 11.68 -12.47 22.54
CA HIS A 124 12.73 -11.52 22.93
C HIS A 124 12.22 -10.48 23.93
N PHE A 125 11.02 -9.94 23.70
CA PHE A 125 10.40 -8.98 24.60
C PHE A 125 10.07 -9.61 25.96
N ARG A 126 9.54 -10.85 25.97
CA ARG A 126 9.30 -11.60 27.21
C ARG A 126 10.60 -11.82 27.99
N ALA A 127 11.66 -12.26 27.32
CA ALA A 127 12.97 -12.46 27.95
C ALA A 127 13.56 -11.14 28.50
N PHE A 128 13.30 -10.01 27.84
CA PHE A 128 13.69 -8.69 28.32
C PHE A 128 12.93 -8.28 29.58
N ILE A 129 11.60 -8.43 29.59
CA ILE A 129 10.76 -8.12 30.77
C ILE A 129 11.14 -9.01 31.96
N GLU A 130 11.32 -10.32 31.76
CA GLU A 130 11.72 -11.25 32.82
C GLU A 130 13.09 -10.92 33.43
N LYS A 131 14.05 -10.43 32.62
CA LYS A 131 15.34 -9.93 33.12
C LYS A 131 15.21 -8.63 33.92
N THR A 132 14.43 -7.68 33.43
CA THR A 132 14.23 -6.37 34.07
C THR A 132 13.46 -6.48 35.40
N VAL A 133 12.44 -7.34 35.48
CA VAL A 133 11.70 -7.57 36.74
C VAL A 133 12.59 -8.26 37.78
N ARG A 134 13.47 -9.19 37.37
CA ARG A 134 14.45 -9.83 38.28
C ARG A 134 15.56 -8.88 38.76
N SER A 135 15.83 -7.79 38.07
CA SER A 135 16.77 -6.76 38.53
C SER A 135 16.13 -5.75 39.49
N CYS A 136 14.81 -5.52 39.42
CA CYS A 136 14.11 -4.61 40.34
C CYS A 136 13.65 -5.28 41.66
N GLY A 137 13.50 -6.61 41.71
CA GLY A 137 13.09 -7.34 42.92
C GLY A 137 14.22 -7.73 43.89
N ARG A 138 15.41 -7.12 43.77
CA ARG A 138 16.57 -7.35 44.65
C ARG A 138 17.07 -6.05 45.30
N GLY A 139 16.12 -5.26 45.82
CA GLY A 139 16.37 -4.11 46.70
C GLY A 139 15.76 -4.38 48.07
#